data_AF-A0A963MIQ3-F1
#
_entry.id   AF-A0A963MIQ3-F1
#
_cell.length_a   1.000
_cell.length_b   1.000
_cell.length_c   1.000
_cell.angle_alpha   90.00
_cell.angle_beta   90.00
_cell.angle_gamma   90.00
#
_symmetry.space_group_name_H-M   'P 1'
#
loop_
_entity.id
_entity.type
_entity.pdbx_description
1 polymer ?
#
loop_
_entity_poly.entity_id
_entity_poly.type
_entity_poly.pdbx_seq_one_letter_code
_entity_poly.pdbx_strand_id
1 'polypeptide(L)'
;GDQQAALVGQAGFAEGTVKSTYGTGCFVIANTGDTALESKNRLLTTVAWRLDGKVTYGLEGSIFVAGSAMQWLRDELGIIDSAADSAGIAEQCGIVDSVHVVPAFAGLGAPYWDADARGAILGLSRGSNRDEIVTATVQAIAYQTRDLTRAMAEDGIKPAIIRVDGGMAANDWFLQFLADILDITVERPV
;
A
#
# COMPACT_ATOMS: atom_id res chain seq x y z
N GLY A 1 9.85 9.39 -12.68
CA GLY A 1 9.21 9.85 -11.44
C GLY A 1 9.92 9.24 -10.25
N ASP A 2 9.52 9.65 -9.06
CA ASP A 2 9.97 9.07 -7.79
C ASP A 2 9.66 7.56 -7.70
N GLN A 3 8.45 7.14 -8.11
CA GLN A 3 8.02 5.75 -8.02
C GLN A 3 8.81 4.83 -8.96
N GLN A 4 9.09 5.31 -10.18
CA GLN A 4 9.94 4.61 -11.13
C GLN A 4 11.41 4.56 -10.67
N ALA A 5 11.91 5.66 -10.08
CA ALA A 5 13.25 5.68 -9.51
C ALA A 5 13.39 4.70 -8.33
N ALA A 6 12.36 4.58 -7.49
CA ALA A 6 12.31 3.58 -6.42
C ALA A 6 12.32 2.15 -6.98
N LEU A 7 11.62 1.86 -8.09
CA LEU A 7 11.68 0.54 -8.74
C LEU A 7 13.11 0.21 -9.20
N VAL A 8 13.83 1.18 -9.77
CA VAL A 8 15.25 1.03 -10.13
C VAL A 8 16.12 0.82 -8.89
N GLY A 9 15.92 1.63 -7.85
CA GLY A 9 16.66 1.55 -6.58
C GLY A 9 16.47 0.22 -5.86
N GLN A 10 15.30 -0.39 -6.01
CA GLN A 10 14.96 -1.74 -5.54
C GLN A 10 15.52 -2.85 -6.42
N ALA A 11 16.42 -2.54 -7.37
CA ALA A 11 16.94 -3.49 -8.37
C ALA A 11 15.82 -4.23 -9.14
N GLY A 12 14.73 -3.54 -9.43
CA GLY A 12 13.52 -4.10 -10.07
C GLY A 12 13.65 -4.35 -11.57
N PHE A 13 14.81 -4.76 -12.05
CA PHE A 13 15.13 -4.84 -13.48
C PHE A 13 14.52 -6.04 -14.20
N ALA A 14 14.19 -7.11 -13.47
CA ALA A 14 13.56 -8.29 -14.05
C ALA A 14 12.05 -8.06 -14.24
N GLU A 15 11.51 -8.51 -15.37
CA GLU A 15 10.08 -8.53 -15.62
C GLU A 15 9.35 -9.31 -14.53
N GLY A 16 8.19 -8.80 -14.11
CA GLY A 16 7.41 -9.33 -12.99
C GLY A 16 7.92 -8.92 -11.61
N THR A 17 9.05 -8.19 -11.50
CA THR A 17 9.45 -7.62 -10.20
C THR A 17 8.44 -6.56 -9.77
N VAL A 18 7.93 -6.70 -8.54
CA VAL A 18 6.96 -5.78 -7.94
C VAL A 18 7.57 -5.12 -6.72
N LYS A 19 7.38 -3.80 -6.61
CA LYS A 19 7.67 -3.08 -5.37
C LYS A 19 6.50 -2.21 -4.95
N SER A 20 6.45 -1.88 -3.67
CA SER A 20 5.50 -0.94 -3.07
C SER A 20 6.22 0.08 -2.19
N THR A 21 5.95 1.36 -2.43
CA THR A 21 6.50 2.46 -1.61
C THR A 21 5.41 3.00 -0.70
N TYR A 22 5.58 2.87 0.62
CA TYR A 22 4.65 3.34 1.63
C TYR A 22 5.09 4.69 2.24
N GLY A 23 4.83 5.77 1.49
CA GLY A 23 5.02 7.16 1.91
C GLY A 23 3.71 7.82 2.35
N THR A 24 3.52 9.09 2.00
CA THR A 24 2.25 9.82 2.23
C THR A 24 1.05 9.07 1.63
N GLY A 25 1.22 8.60 0.39
CA GLY A 25 0.40 7.58 -0.24
C GLY A 25 1.21 6.29 -0.42
N CYS A 26 0.58 5.26 -0.98
CA CYS A 26 1.23 4.01 -1.36
C CYS A 26 1.16 3.81 -2.87
N PHE A 27 2.27 3.40 -3.48
CA PHE A 27 2.33 3.14 -4.92
C PHE A 27 2.98 1.80 -5.17
N VAL A 28 2.24 0.90 -5.81
CA VAL A 28 2.70 -0.41 -6.24
C VAL A 28 3.04 -0.32 -7.72
N ILE A 29 4.23 -0.75 -8.12
CA ILE A 29 4.64 -0.79 -9.52
C ILE A 29 5.28 -2.14 -9.84
N ALA A 30 4.83 -2.74 -10.94
CA ALA A 30 5.38 -3.96 -11.52
C ALA A 30 6.16 -3.63 -12.79
N ASN A 31 7.34 -4.21 -12.96
CA ASN A 31 8.08 -4.16 -14.23
C ASN A 31 7.42 -5.09 -15.25
N THR A 32 7.06 -4.57 -16.43
CA THR A 32 6.41 -5.33 -17.51
C THR A 32 7.28 -5.49 -18.76
N GLY A 33 8.60 -5.29 -18.61
CA GLY A 33 9.57 -5.46 -19.68
C GLY A 33 9.36 -4.44 -20.81
N ASP A 34 9.49 -4.88 -22.04
CA ASP A 34 9.26 -4.08 -23.26
C ASP A 34 7.78 -4.01 -23.67
N THR A 35 6.89 -4.62 -22.87
CA THR A 35 5.46 -4.68 -23.15
C THR A 35 4.68 -3.66 -22.33
N ALA A 36 4.01 -2.74 -23.01
CA ALA A 36 3.05 -1.83 -22.40
C ALA A 36 1.72 -2.57 -22.16
N LEU A 37 1.57 -3.20 -20.99
CA LEU A 37 0.35 -3.94 -20.65
C LEU A 37 -0.83 -3.00 -20.44
N GLU A 38 -1.88 -3.13 -21.25
CA GLU A 38 -3.16 -2.46 -21.02
C GLU A 38 -3.92 -3.16 -19.90
N SER A 39 -4.16 -2.45 -18.79
CA SER A 39 -4.91 -2.99 -17.66
C SER A 39 -6.38 -3.19 -18.01
N LYS A 40 -6.93 -4.33 -17.60
CA LYS A 40 -8.39 -4.58 -17.58
C LYS A 40 -8.98 -4.44 -16.18
N ASN A 41 -8.12 -4.27 -15.17
CA ASN A 41 -8.48 -4.20 -13.75
C ASN A 41 -8.18 -2.83 -13.14
N ARG A 42 -8.25 -1.78 -13.99
CA ARG A 42 -8.18 -0.36 -13.60
C ARG A 42 -6.84 0.02 -12.95
N LEU A 43 -5.74 -0.49 -13.50
CA LEU A 43 -4.38 -0.06 -13.19
C LEU A 43 -3.85 0.83 -14.31
N LEU A 44 -2.73 1.51 -14.04
CA LEU A 44 -2.11 2.44 -14.98
C LEU A 44 -0.92 1.78 -15.68
N THR A 45 -0.95 1.77 -17.01
CA THR A 45 0.24 1.47 -17.82
C THR A 45 1.14 2.69 -17.85
N THR A 46 2.42 2.54 -17.53
CA THR A 46 3.37 3.64 -17.48
C THR A 46 4.74 3.25 -18.06
N VAL A 47 5.57 4.25 -18.33
CA VAL A 47 6.99 4.03 -18.64
C VAL A 47 7.74 3.92 -17.32
N ALA A 48 8.41 2.79 -17.09
CA ALA A 48 9.28 2.61 -15.94
C ALA A 48 10.60 3.37 -16.15
N TRP A 49 11.31 3.10 -17.25
CA TRP A 49 12.52 3.85 -17.62
C TRP A 49 12.86 3.72 -19.10
N ARG A 50 13.86 4.48 -19.53
CA ARG A 50 14.55 4.26 -20.80
C ARG A 50 16.05 4.22 -20.55
N LEU A 51 16.68 3.09 -20.83
CA LEU A 51 18.13 2.90 -20.73
C LEU A 51 18.65 2.40 -22.08
N ASP A 52 19.75 2.98 -22.55
CA ASP A 52 20.37 2.65 -23.86
C ASP A 52 19.37 2.64 -25.02
N GLY A 53 18.43 3.60 -25.02
CA GLY A 53 17.38 3.73 -26.04
C GLY A 53 16.24 2.69 -25.94
N LYS A 54 16.34 1.70 -25.05
CA LYS A 54 15.29 0.70 -24.81
C LYS A 54 14.33 1.18 -23.72
N VAL A 55 13.04 1.13 -24.02
CA VAL A 55 11.98 1.48 -23.06
C VAL A 55 11.61 0.24 -22.27
N THR A 56 11.50 0.40 -20.96
CA THR A 56 10.86 -0.56 -20.07
C THR A 56 9.58 0.05 -19.52
N TYR A 57 8.50 -0.72 -19.52
CA TYR A 57 7.19 -0.32 -19.04
C TYR A 57 6.94 -0.85 -17.63
N GLY A 58 5.90 -0.32 -17.01
CA GLY A 58 5.37 -0.86 -15.77
C GLY A 58 3.86 -0.76 -15.68
N LEU A 59 3.31 -1.55 -14.77
CA LEU A 59 1.91 -1.51 -14.37
C LEU A 59 1.84 -0.96 -12.94
N GLU A 60 1.09 0.11 -12.76
CA GLU A 60 1.06 0.90 -11.52
C GLU A 60 -0.33 0.92 -10.89
N GLY A 61 -0.37 0.78 -9.57
CA GLY A 61 -1.54 1.00 -8.72
C GLY A 61 -1.23 2.04 -7.65
N SER A 62 -2.18 2.92 -7.38
CA SER A 62 -1.99 4.05 -6.46
C SER A 62 -3.04 4.03 -5.34
N ILE A 63 -2.57 4.10 -4.10
CA ILE A 63 -3.34 4.34 -2.87
C ILE A 63 -2.99 5.75 -2.41
N PHE A 64 -3.95 6.67 -2.45
CA PHE A 64 -3.66 8.08 -2.17
C PHE A 64 -3.31 8.35 -0.71
N VAL A 65 -3.86 7.57 0.21
CA VAL A 65 -3.73 7.79 1.66
C VAL A 65 -3.13 6.54 2.29
N ALA A 66 -1.87 6.64 2.71
CA ALA A 66 -1.15 5.60 3.46
C ALA A 66 -0.54 6.20 4.73
N GLY A 67 0.69 6.73 4.67
CA GLY A 67 1.34 7.41 5.79
C GLY A 67 0.58 8.67 6.23
N SER A 68 -0.16 9.31 5.33
CA SER A 68 -1.06 10.41 5.69
C SER A 68 -2.23 9.98 6.60
N ALA A 69 -2.64 8.71 6.59
CA ALA A 69 -3.57 8.19 7.59
C ALA A 69 -2.96 8.19 8.99
N MET A 70 -1.68 7.80 9.11
CA MET A 70 -0.97 7.87 10.38
C MET A 70 -0.75 9.31 10.84
N GLN A 71 -0.48 10.23 9.92
CA GLN A 71 -0.41 11.66 10.22
C GLN A 71 -1.75 12.18 10.72
N TRP A 72 -2.87 11.77 10.11
CA TRP A 72 -4.21 12.16 10.57
C TRP A 72 -4.52 11.65 11.99
N LEU A 73 -4.15 10.41 12.33
CA LEU A 73 -4.30 9.88 13.69
C LEU A 73 -3.54 10.72 14.73
N ARG A 74 -2.36 11.23 14.35
CA ARG A 74 -1.47 12.03 15.21
C ARG A 74 -1.94 13.48 15.31
N ASP A 75 -2.06 14.16 14.18
CA ASP A 75 -2.21 15.61 14.11
C ASP A 75 -3.66 16.05 14.31
N GLU A 76 -4.63 15.29 13.78
CA GLU A 76 -6.03 15.70 13.75
C GLU A 76 -6.86 15.01 14.84
N LEU A 77 -6.71 13.68 15.00
CA LEU A 77 -7.39 12.96 16.08
C LEU A 77 -6.66 13.03 17.42
N GLY A 78 -5.35 13.25 17.42
CA GLY A 78 -4.55 13.31 18.65
C GLY A 78 -4.56 12.02 19.45
N ILE A 79 -4.69 10.86 18.79
CA ILE A 79 -4.79 9.55 19.46
C ILE A 79 -3.49 8.74 19.45
N ILE A 80 -2.46 9.25 18.78
CA ILE A 80 -1.07 8.76 18.86
C ILE A 80 -0.15 9.98 18.93
N ASP A 81 0.98 9.88 19.64
CA ASP A 81 1.95 10.99 19.74
C ASP A 81 2.87 11.03 18.51
N SER A 82 3.15 9.85 17.94
CA SER A 82 3.94 9.69 16.73
C SER A 82 3.40 8.58 15.82
N ALA A 83 3.70 8.65 14.53
CA ALA A 83 3.36 7.57 13.60
C ALA A 83 4.07 6.24 13.96
N ALA A 84 5.22 6.29 14.64
CA ALA A 84 5.95 5.11 15.07
C ALA A 84 5.23 4.35 16.20
N ASP A 85 4.42 5.05 17.01
CA ASP A 85 3.67 4.45 18.12
C ASP A 85 2.63 3.42 17.61
N SER A 86 2.18 3.59 16.35
CA SER A 86 1.22 2.70 15.71
C SER A 86 1.66 1.23 15.71
N ALA A 87 2.97 0.95 15.66
CA ALA A 87 3.50 -0.41 15.67
C ALA A 87 3.25 -1.11 17.01
N GLY A 88 3.64 -0.48 18.13
CA GLY A 88 3.44 -1.03 19.46
C GLY A 88 1.96 -1.13 19.85
N ILE A 89 1.14 -0.16 19.42
CA ILE A 89 -0.32 -0.21 19.62
C ILE A 89 -0.93 -1.40 18.88
N ALA A 90 -0.58 -1.59 17.61
CA ALA A 90 -1.09 -2.69 16.80
C ALA A 90 -0.61 -4.06 17.31
N GLU A 91 0.64 -4.14 17.79
CA GLU A 91 1.17 -5.35 18.41
C GLU A 91 0.41 -5.74 19.69
N GLN A 92 0.09 -4.77 20.55
CA GLN A 92 -0.67 -5.01 21.77
C GLN A 92 -2.15 -5.31 21.50
N CYS A 93 -2.75 -4.63 20.53
CA CYS A 93 -4.16 -4.81 20.16
C CYS A 93 -4.40 -6.14 19.44
N GLY A 94 -3.46 -6.57 18.59
CA GLY A 94 -3.65 -7.68 17.67
C GLY A 94 -4.58 -7.34 16.51
N ILE A 95 -4.85 -8.31 15.64
CA ILE A 95 -5.71 -8.13 14.46
C ILE A 95 -7.14 -7.77 14.91
N VAL A 96 -7.69 -6.72 14.31
CA VAL A 96 -9.04 -6.22 14.57
C VAL A 96 -9.96 -6.56 13.39
N ASP A 97 -10.99 -7.37 13.65
CA ASP A 97 -12.02 -7.73 12.66
C ASP A 97 -13.33 -6.95 12.85
N SER A 98 -13.52 -6.31 14.00
CA SER A 98 -14.76 -5.63 14.37
C SER A 98 -14.84 -4.22 13.76
N VAL A 99 -13.73 -3.48 13.79
CA VAL A 99 -13.63 -2.09 13.34
C VAL A 99 -12.89 -2.03 12.01
N HIS A 100 -13.45 -1.31 11.04
CA HIS A 100 -12.82 -1.08 9.75
C HIS A 100 -12.67 0.41 9.50
N VAL A 101 -11.49 0.82 9.04
CA VAL A 101 -11.22 2.19 8.60
C VAL A 101 -11.05 2.19 7.09
N VAL A 102 -11.71 3.13 6.41
CA VAL A 102 -11.52 3.41 4.99
C VAL A 102 -10.94 4.82 4.89
N PRO A 103 -9.62 5.00 4.77
CA PRO A 103 -8.98 6.31 4.84
C PRO A 103 -9.06 7.10 3.52
N ALA A 104 -10.24 7.19 2.91
CA ALA A 104 -10.47 7.86 1.62
C ALA A 104 -10.56 9.40 1.73
N PHE A 105 -9.64 10.05 2.45
CA PHE A 105 -9.69 11.51 2.69
C PHE A 105 -9.62 12.35 1.40
N ALA A 106 -8.96 11.82 0.37
CA ALA A 106 -8.84 12.43 -0.95
C ALA A 106 -9.47 11.54 -2.04
N GLY A 107 -10.52 10.78 -1.69
CA GLY A 107 -11.08 9.74 -2.56
C GLY A 107 -10.32 8.41 -2.47
N LEU A 108 -10.79 7.43 -3.24
CA LEU A 108 -10.16 6.12 -3.40
C LEU A 108 -9.40 6.06 -4.72
N GLY A 109 -8.14 5.63 -4.64
CA GLY A 109 -7.32 5.33 -5.81
C GLY A 109 -7.67 3.98 -6.43
N ALA A 110 -6.69 3.35 -7.08
CA ALA A 110 -6.89 2.05 -7.69
C ALA A 110 -7.23 0.96 -6.63
N PRO A 111 -7.99 -0.08 -7.01
CA PRO A 111 -8.65 -0.26 -8.30
C PRO A 111 -10.01 0.47 -8.39
N TYR A 112 -10.42 1.22 -7.36
CA TYR A 112 -11.76 1.80 -7.27
C TYR A 112 -11.97 3.01 -8.18
N TRP A 113 -11.03 3.98 -8.13
CA TRP A 113 -11.09 5.27 -8.80
C TRP A 113 -12.38 6.06 -8.52
N ASP A 114 -12.67 6.21 -7.23
CA ASP A 114 -13.82 6.97 -6.75
C ASP A 114 -13.34 8.26 -6.09
N ALA A 115 -13.42 9.37 -6.83
CA ALA A 115 -13.03 10.70 -6.35
C ALA A 115 -14.02 11.29 -5.32
N ASP A 116 -15.24 10.77 -5.25
CA ASP A 116 -16.29 11.25 -4.34
C ASP A 116 -16.32 10.46 -3.03
N ALA A 117 -15.68 9.29 -2.97
CA ALA A 117 -15.47 8.54 -1.74
C ALA A 117 -14.81 9.40 -0.64
N ARG A 118 -15.21 9.19 0.61
CA ARG A 118 -14.70 9.91 1.78
C ARG A 118 -14.33 8.95 2.91
N GLY A 119 -13.51 9.45 3.83
CA GLY A 119 -13.08 8.71 5.00
C GLY A 119 -14.25 8.15 5.81
N ALA A 120 -14.16 6.88 6.22
CA ALA A 120 -15.20 6.22 7.03
C ALA A 120 -14.57 5.33 8.11
N ILE A 121 -15.25 5.25 9.26
CA ILE A 121 -14.98 4.25 10.31
C ILE A 121 -16.28 3.47 10.51
N LEU A 122 -16.19 2.15 10.39
CA LEU A 122 -17.33 1.24 10.38
C LEU A 122 -17.15 0.16 11.47
N GLY A 123 -18.27 -0.38 11.95
CA GLY A 123 -18.26 -1.52 12.88
C GLY A 123 -18.00 -1.17 14.35
N LEU A 124 -18.06 0.12 14.71
CA LEU A 124 -17.92 0.55 16.10
C LEU A 124 -19.00 -0.05 17.01
N SER A 125 -18.57 -0.52 18.17
CA SER A 125 -19.43 -0.92 19.28
C SER A 125 -19.17 -0.04 20.51
N ARG A 126 -19.96 -0.18 21.58
CA ARG A 126 -19.68 0.50 22.85
C ARG A 126 -18.31 0.10 23.45
N GLY A 127 -17.81 -1.09 23.12
CA GLY A 127 -16.51 -1.57 23.58
C GLY A 127 -15.34 -1.08 22.72
N SER A 128 -15.62 -0.43 21.58
CA SER A 128 -14.58 -0.03 20.67
C SER A 128 -13.70 1.08 21.24
N ASN A 129 -12.40 0.97 21.02
CA ASN A 129 -11.42 1.80 21.68
C ASN A 129 -10.38 2.38 20.71
N ARG A 130 -9.50 3.22 21.27
CA ARG A 130 -8.42 3.89 20.57
C ARG A 130 -7.51 2.92 19.82
N ASP A 131 -7.10 1.86 20.48
CA ASP A 131 -6.10 0.92 19.97
C ASP A 131 -6.69 0.12 18.80
N GLU A 132 -7.99 -0.22 18.86
CA GLU A 132 -8.69 -0.82 17.73
C GLU A 132 -8.75 0.11 16.51
N ILE A 133 -9.01 1.41 16.69
CA ILE A 133 -9.07 2.38 15.59
C ILE A 133 -7.68 2.56 14.96
N VAL A 134 -6.63 2.68 15.78
CA VAL A 134 -5.24 2.81 15.29
C VAL A 134 -4.86 1.56 14.49
N THR A 135 -5.11 0.37 15.04
CA THR A 135 -4.78 -0.91 14.39
C THR A 135 -5.58 -1.10 13.10
N ALA A 136 -6.90 -0.84 13.13
CA ALA A 136 -7.75 -0.90 11.94
C ALA A 136 -7.31 0.07 10.85
N THR A 137 -6.75 1.23 11.21
CA THR A 137 -6.17 2.18 10.23
C THR A 137 -4.91 1.61 9.58
N VAL A 138 -4.04 0.94 10.34
CA VAL A 138 -2.86 0.25 9.79
C VAL A 138 -3.29 -0.90 8.86
N GLN A 139 -4.25 -1.73 9.31
CA GLN A 139 -4.82 -2.82 8.51
C GLN A 139 -5.45 -2.32 7.20
N ALA A 140 -6.10 -1.15 7.23
CA ALA A 140 -6.74 -0.55 6.04
C ALA A 140 -5.75 -0.33 4.89
N ILE A 141 -4.49 0.01 5.19
CA ILE A 141 -3.47 0.20 4.16
C ILE A 141 -3.08 -1.14 3.55
N ALA A 142 -2.95 -2.18 4.38
CA ALA A 142 -2.65 -3.52 3.91
C ALA A 142 -3.80 -4.06 3.04
N TYR A 143 -5.07 -3.89 3.45
CA TYR A 143 -6.22 -4.30 2.65
C TYR A 143 -6.27 -3.60 1.29
N GLN A 144 -5.99 -2.30 1.23
CA GLN A 144 -5.89 -1.59 -0.04
C GLN A 144 -4.74 -2.13 -0.91
N THR A 145 -3.58 -2.46 -0.32
CA THR A 145 -2.50 -3.13 -1.07
C THR A 145 -2.96 -4.50 -1.59
N ARG A 146 -3.70 -5.28 -0.82
CA ARG A 146 -4.25 -6.57 -1.26
C ARG A 146 -5.18 -6.40 -2.46
N ASP A 147 -6.03 -5.40 -2.44
CA ASP A 147 -6.96 -5.17 -3.54
C ASP A 147 -6.22 -4.70 -4.81
N LEU A 148 -5.13 -3.93 -4.68
CA LEU A 148 -4.21 -3.64 -5.78
C LEU A 148 -3.48 -4.87 -6.32
N THR A 149 -2.89 -5.68 -5.44
CA THR A 149 -2.15 -6.88 -5.84
C THR A 149 -3.07 -7.89 -6.53
N ARG A 150 -4.33 -7.98 -6.11
CA ARG A 150 -5.36 -8.79 -6.80
C ARG A 150 -5.64 -8.26 -8.20
N ALA A 151 -5.85 -6.95 -8.36
CA ALA A 151 -6.02 -6.33 -9.68
C ALA A 151 -4.80 -6.60 -10.60
N MET A 152 -3.57 -6.52 -10.05
CA MET A 152 -2.35 -6.86 -10.79
C MET A 152 -2.31 -8.33 -11.22
N ALA A 153 -2.71 -9.24 -10.33
CA ALA A 153 -2.78 -10.68 -10.63
C ALA A 153 -3.79 -11.00 -11.72
N GLU A 154 -4.91 -10.29 -11.76
CA GLU A 154 -5.94 -10.39 -12.81
C GLU A 154 -5.46 -9.81 -14.15
N ASP A 155 -4.53 -8.86 -14.14
CA ASP A 155 -3.80 -8.36 -15.33
C ASP A 155 -2.58 -9.23 -15.70
N GLY A 156 -2.36 -10.35 -15.01
CA GLY A 156 -1.32 -11.34 -15.33
C GLY A 156 -0.02 -11.20 -14.54
N ILE A 157 0.08 -10.25 -13.61
CA ILE A 157 1.26 -10.06 -12.76
C ILE A 157 1.03 -10.74 -11.41
N LYS A 158 1.64 -11.90 -11.20
CA LYS A 158 1.51 -12.69 -9.95
C LYS A 158 2.82 -12.66 -9.16
N PRO A 159 3.06 -11.64 -8.31
CA PRO A 159 4.29 -11.58 -7.55
C PRO A 159 4.31 -12.68 -6.49
N ALA A 160 5.42 -13.43 -6.41
CA ALA A 160 5.74 -14.25 -5.24
C ALA A 160 6.41 -13.44 -4.11
N ILE A 161 6.94 -12.26 -4.48
CA ILE A 161 7.68 -11.36 -3.60
C ILE A 161 7.21 -9.94 -3.92
N ILE A 162 6.97 -9.15 -2.88
CA ILE A 162 6.82 -7.70 -2.97
C ILE A 162 7.93 -7.01 -2.19
N ARG A 163 8.73 -6.17 -2.87
CA ARG A 163 9.73 -5.34 -2.20
C ARG A 163 9.08 -4.10 -1.64
N VAL A 164 9.43 -3.71 -0.42
CA VAL A 164 8.79 -2.58 0.25
C VAL A 164 9.81 -1.54 0.69
N ASP A 165 9.42 -0.28 0.61
CA ASP A 165 10.16 0.87 1.12
C ASP A 165 9.21 1.97 1.60
N GLY A 166 9.77 3.09 2.08
CA GLY A 166 9.02 4.21 2.62
C GLY A 166 8.86 4.17 4.14
N GLY A 167 8.38 5.29 4.70
CA GLY A 167 8.35 5.49 6.16
C GLY A 167 7.47 4.48 6.90
N MET A 168 6.35 4.06 6.32
CA MET A 168 5.47 3.07 6.96
C MET A 168 6.07 1.67 6.94
N ALA A 169 7.00 1.38 6.02
CA ALA A 169 7.70 0.10 5.99
C ALA A 169 8.66 -0.08 7.20
N ALA A 170 8.87 0.94 8.03
CA ALA A 170 9.55 0.78 9.32
C ALA A 170 8.69 0.07 10.39
N ASN A 171 7.39 -0.08 10.16
CA ASN A 171 6.48 -0.77 11.08
C ASN A 171 6.48 -2.28 10.79
N ASP A 172 7.16 -3.06 11.65
CA ASP A 172 7.31 -4.51 11.48
C ASP A 172 5.96 -5.26 11.59
N TRP A 173 5.06 -4.80 12.46
CA TRP A 173 3.72 -5.39 12.59
C TRP A 173 2.92 -5.22 11.29
N PHE A 174 2.97 -4.03 10.70
CA PHE A 174 2.34 -3.76 9.40
C PHE A 174 2.90 -4.68 8.30
N LEU A 175 4.23 -4.85 8.24
CA LEU A 175 4.84 -5.71 7.22
C LEU A 175 4.49 -7.18 7.39
N GLN A 176 4.42 -7.66 8.63
CA GLN A 176 3.97 -9.03 8.90
C GLN A 176 2.50 -9.21 8.50
N PHE A 177 1.62 -8.31 8.94
CA PHE A 177 0.21 -8.35 8.56
C PHE A 177 0.02 -8.27 7.04
N LEU A 178 0.79 -7.43 6.37
CA LEU A 178 0.80 -7.33 4.91
C LEU A 178 1.18 -8.68 4.26
N ALA A 179 2.26 -9.32 4.71
CA ALA A 179 2.66 -10.63 4.20
C ALA A 179 1.55 -11.67 4.39
N ASP A 180 0.94 -11.69 5.57
CA ASP A 180 -0.11 -12.65 5.93
C ASP A 180 -1.35 -12.50 5.04
N ILE A 181 -1.83 -11.27 4.77
CA ILE A 181 -3.04 -11.07 3.97
C ILE A 181 -2.80 -11.20 2.46
N LEU A 182 -1.56 -10.99 2.00
CA LEU A 182 -1.20 -11.13 0.59
C LEU A 182 -0.85 -12.58 0.25
N ASP A 183 -0.44 -13.38 1.24
CA ASP A 183 0.10 -14.73 1.07
C ASP A 183 1.34 -14.75 0.16
N ILE A 184 2.23 -13.76 0.34
CA ILE A 184 3.49 -13.62 -0.40
C ILE A 184 4.61 -13.13 0.51
N THR A 185 5.85 -13.30 0.06
CA THR A 185 7.02 -12.76 0.78
C THR A 185 7.07 -11.24 0.66
N VAL A 186 7.19 -10.55 1.80
CA VAL A 186 7.45 -9.11 1.86
C VAL A 186 8.93 -8.88 2.17
N GLU A 187 9.66 -8.26 1.24
CA GLU A 187 11.09 -7.95 1.39
C GLU A 187 11.30 -6.48 1.71
N ARG A 188 11.76 -6.16 2.93
CA ARG A 188 12.31 -4.84 3.26
C ARG A 188 13.83 -4.88 3.09
N PRO A 189 14.42 -4.12 2.13
CA PRO A 189 15.86 -4.06 1.98
C PRO A 189 16.54 -3.42 3.20
N VAL A 190 17.78 -3.84 3.46
CA VAL A 190 18.63 -3.33 4.55
C VAL A 190 19.63 -2.31 4.03
#